data_AF-A0A6B0SUR9-F1
#
_entry.id   AF-A0A6B0SUR9-F1
#
_cell.length_a   1.000
_cell.length_b   1.000
_cell.length_c   1.000
_cell.angle_alpha   90.00
_cell.angle_beta   90.00
_cell.angle_gamma   90.00
#
_symmetry.space_group_name_H-M   'P 1'
#
loop_
_entity.id
_entity.type
_entity.pdbx_description
1 polymer ?
#
loop_
_entity_poly.entity_id
_entity_poly.type
_entity_poly.pdbx_seq_one_letter_code
_entity_poly.pdbx_strand_id
1 'polypeptide(L)'
;MASKRGPRLVLTISVLAGLANTVLFPLRNPQQVALASDVYYYAARAALAGADFYAVNPIGDTGFRYPPVVVLAFYPHGLLGDPALAFALQTLLNLAALAGILVLTLRVVDHAGVGLERLDVVLVSAFVFLVGPVGVNLVMGQVNLVLAFGIAAGAVLLLRGRGRAAGVVRVRRARETLP
;
A
#
# COMPACT_ATOMS: atom_id res chain seq x y z
N MET A 1 -29.24 -17.89 -11.07
CA MET A 1 -28.42 -16.90 -10.36
C MET A 1 -27.27 -17.63 -9.68
N ALA A 2 -26.02 -17.20 -9.83
CA ALA A 2 -24.88 -17.84 -9.18
C ALA A 2 -24.98 -17.72 -7.64
N SER A 3 -24.55 -18.74 -6.90
CA SER A 3 -24.61 -18.75 -5.43
C SER A 3 -23.68 -17.70 -4.82
N LYS A 4 -24.22 -16.80 -4.00
CA LYS A 4 -23.44 -15.79 -3.24
C LYS A 4 -22.83 -16.31 -1.94
N ARG A 5 -23.20 -17.53 -1.51
CA ARG A 5 -22.76 -18.09 -0.21
C ARG A 5 -21.26 -18.32 -0.15
N GLY A 6 -20.67 -18.87 -1.22
CA GLY A 6 -19.23 -19.12 -1.30
C GLY A 6 -18.40 -17.85 -1.17
N PRO A 7 -18.60 -16.83 -2.03
CA PRO A 7 -17.86 -15.57 -1.94
C PRO A 7 -18.01 -14.88 -0.58
N ARG A 8 -19.23 -14.82 -0.02
CA ARG A 8 -19.47 -14.24 1.30
C ARG A 8 -18.70 -14.97 2.39
N LEU A 9 -18.68 -16.31 2.36
CA LEU A 9 -17.93 -17.10 3.33
C LEU A 9 -16.43 -16.81 3.24
N VAL A 10 -15.88 -16.77 2.03
CA VAL A 10 -14.45 -16.47 1.80
C VAL A 10 -14.09 -15.07 2.32
N LEU A 11 -14.90 -14.05 2.01
CA LEU A 11 -14.68 -12.68 2.51
C LEU A 11 -14.73 -12.64 4.05
N THR A 12 -15.74 -13.26 4.65
CA THR A 12 -15.88 -13.31 6.12
C THR A 12 -14.69 -14.00 6.77
N ILE A 13 -14.28 -15.18 6.31
CA ILE A 13 -13.13 -15.91 6.87
C ILE A 13 -11.84 -15.08 6.72
N SER A 14 -11.65 -14.45 5.56
CA SER A 14 -10.47 -13.62 5.30
C SER A 14 -10.41 -12.40 6.22
N VAL A 15 -11.54 -11.77 6.50
CA VAL A 15 -11.66 -10.64 7.44
C VAL A 15 -11.38 -11.10 8.87
N LEU A 16 -11.95 -12.22 9.31
CA LEU A 16 -11.73 -12.75 10.65
C LEU A 16 -10.26 -13.15 10.87
N ALA A 17 -9.68 -13.87 9.91
CA ALA A 17 -8.27 -14.25 9.95
C ALA A 17 -7.36 -13.02 9.96
N GLY A 18 -7.69 -12.00 9.16
CA GLY A 18 -6.88 -10.80 9.11
C GLY A 18 -7.04 -9.88 10.32
N LEU A 19 -8.22 -9.81 10.93
CA LEU A 19 -8.40 -9.16 12.23
C LEU A 19 -7.56 -9.85 13.32
N ALA A 20 -7.64 -11.18 13.39
CA ALA A 20 -6.82 -11.96 14.32
C ALA A 20 -5.32 -11.70 14.08
N ASN A 21 -4.87 -11.68 12.82
CA ASN A 21 -3.49 -11.38 12.48
C ASN A 21 -3.07 -9.95 12.87
N THR A 22 -3.94 -8.96 12.65
CA THR A 22 -3.69 -7.55 13.00
C THR A 22 -3.47 -7.38 14.50
N VAL A 23 -4.22 -8.10 15.33
CA VAL A 23 -4.10 -8.06 16.79
C VAL A 23 -2.90 -8.88 17.28
N LEU A 24 -2.74 -10.11 16.79
CA LEU A 24 -1.73 -11.04 17.29
C LEU A 24 -0.31 -10.69 16.82
N PHE A 25 -0.16 -10.07 15.65
CA PHE A 25 1.14 -9.73 15.08
C PHE A 25 1.98 -8.81 15.98
N PRO A 26 1.50 -7.62 16.41
CA PRO A 26 2.28 -6.75 17.29
C PRO A 26 2.52 -7.36 18.68
N LEU A 27 1.60 -8.19 19.18
CA LEU A 27 1.77 -8.89 20.45
C LEU A 27 2.90 -9.93 20.40
N ARG A 28 3.07 -10.59 19.25
CA ARG A 28 4.12 -11.59 19.02
C ARG A 28 5.44 -10.97 18.52
N ASN A 29 5.37 -9.79 17.92
CA ASN A 29 6.49 -9.11 17.28
C ASN A 29 6.54 -7.62 17.65
N PRO A 30 6.66 -7.25 18.94
CA PRO A 30 6.62 -5.85 19.36
C PRO A 30 7.71 -4.99 18.69
N GLN A 31 8.88 -5.58 18.43
CA GLN A 31 9.99 -4.93 17.71
C GLN A 31 9.70 -4.60 16.24
N GLN A 32 8.62 -5.14 15.66
CA GLN A 32 8.22 -4.85 14.28
C GLN A 32 7.22 -3.70 14.18
N VAL A 33 6.68 -3.21 15.30
CA VAL A 33 5.79 -2.05 15.31
C VAL A 33 6.57 -0.83 14.80
N ALA A 34 6.01 -0.13 13.82
CA ALA A 34 6.60 1.02 13.14
C ALA A 34 7.96 0.80 12.44
N LEU A 35 8.54 -0.40 12.50
CA LEU A 35 9.88 -0.70 11.97
C LEU A 35 10.11 -0.21 10.54
N ALA A 36 9.15 -0.44 9.63
CA ALA A 36 9.32 0.00 8.25
C ALA A 36 9.23 1.53 8.12
N SER A 37 8.33 2.16 8.87
CA SER A 37 8.23 3.62 8.92
C SER A 37 9.49 4.27 9.47
N ASP A 38 10.11 3.67 10.50
CA ASP A 38 11.37 4.15 11.07
C ASP A 38 12.49 4.10 10.03
N VAL A 39 12.60 2.99 9.28
CA VAL A 39 13.56 2.89 8.17
C VAL A 39 13.36 4.04 7.17
N TYR A 40 12.12 4.39 6.84
CA TYR A 40 11.84 5.49 5.91
C TYR A 40 12.19 6.86 6.51
N TYR A 41 11.83 7.08 7.77
CA TYR A 41 12.11 8.31 8.50
C TYR A 41 13.60 8.59 8.62
N TYR A 42 14.37 7.61 9.12
CA TYR A 42 15.81 7.79 9.36
C TYR A 42 16.62 7.87 8.05
N ALA A 43 16.24 7.12 7.02
CA ALA A 43 16.84 7.27 5.70
C ALA A 43 16.57 8.66 5.10
N ALA A 44 15.34 9.18 5.23
CA ALA A 44 15.00 10.53 4.77
C ALA A 44 15.76 11.61 5.55
N ARG A 45 15.90 11.48 6.87
CA ARG A 45 16.71 12.39 7.71
C ARG A 45 18.17 12.42 7.28
N ALA A 46 18.77 11.26 7.02
CA ALA A 46 20.15 11.18 6.56
C ALA A 46 20.33 11.80 5.18
N ALA A 47 19.41 11.50 4.24
CA ALA A 47 19.43 12.09 2.91
C ALA A 47 19.28 13.63 2.95
N LEU A 48 18.38 14.15 3.80
CA LEU A 48 18.19 15.60 4.02
C LEU A 48 19.46 16.27 4.61
N ALA A 49 20.23 15.53 5.40
CA ALA A 49 21.51 15.99 5.95
C ALA A 49 22.69 15.84 4.96
N GLY A 50 22.46 15.33 3.75
CA GLY A 50 23.52 15.04 2.78
C GLY A 50 24.39 13.82 3.14
N ALA A 51 23.93 12.99 4.07
CA ALA A 51 24.62 11.77 4.49
C ALA A 51 24.20 10.55 3.65
N ASP A 52 24.97 9.47 3.75
CA ASP A 52 24.62 8.19 3.14
C ASP A 52 23.45 7.54 3.89
N PHE A 53 22.28 7.55 3.26
CA PHE A 53 21.05 6.98 3.82
C PHE A 53 20.98 5.45 3.72
N TYR A 54 21.86 4.79 2.96
CA TYR A 54 21.94 3.32 2.95
C TYR A 54 22.73 2.76 4.14
N ALA A 55 23.58 3.58 4.77
CA ALA A 55 24.34 3.21 5.96
C ALA A 55 23.52 3.26 7.26
N VAL A 56 22.27 3.72 7.19
CA VAL A 56 21.41 3.94 8.37
C VAL A 56 20.52 2.73 8.64
N ASN A 57 20.70 2.11 9.81
CA ASN A 57 19.90 0.99 10.27
C ASN A 57 19.31 1.31 11.66
N PRO A 58 18.05 1.78 11.74
CA PRO A 58 17.46 2.19 13.01
C PRO A 58 17.23 1.04 13.98
N ILE A 59 17.00 -0.18 13.50
CA ILE A 59 16.80 -1.38 14.33
C ILE A 59 17.51 -2.57 13.68
N GLY A 60 18.55 -3.08 14.35
CA GLY A 60 19.36 -4.21 13.86
C GLY A 60 19.98 -3.93 12.49
N ASP A 61 19.91 -4.90 11.57
CA ASP A 61 20.41 -4.80 10.20
C ASP A 61 19.33 -4.41 9.17
N THR A 62 18.24 -3.80 9.64
CA THR A 62 17.12 -3.39 8.78
C THR A 62 17.31 -1.94 8.33
N GLY A 63 17.71 -1.76 7.08
CA GLY A 63 17.92 -0.45 6.46
C GLY A 63 17.11 -0.23 5.18
N PHE A 64 17.28 0.94 4.58
CA PHE A 64 16.62 1.33 3.33
C PHE A 64 17.16 0.52 2.15
N ARG A 65 16.27 -0.06 1.32
CA ARG A 65 16.65 -0.94 0.19
C ARG A 65 16.04 -0.55 -1.16
N TYR A 66 15.32 0.55 -1.22
CA TYR A 66 14.70 1.01 -2.46
C TYR A 66 15.71 1.74 -3.36
N PRO A 67 15.41 1.91 -4.66
CA PRO A 67 16.20 2.76 -5.54
C PRO A 67 16.36 4.18 -4.96
N PRO A 68 17.50 4.87 -5.19
CA PRO A 68 17.81 6.14 -4.54
C PRO A 68 16.72 7.20 -4.68
N VAL A 69 16.10 7.30 -5.86
CA VAL A 69 15.03 8.29 -6.14
C VAL A 69 13.82 8.13 -5.22
N VAL A 70 13.58 6.93 -4.67
CA VAL A 70 12.44 6.64 -3.78
C VAL A 70 12.60 7.33 -2.43
N VAL A 71 13.81 7.63 -1.98
CA VAL A 71 14.03 8.34 -0.70
C VAL A 71 13.33 9.71 -0.68
N LEU A 72 13.21 10.35 -1.84
CA LEU A 72 12.53 11.64 -2.01
C LEU A 72 11.05 11.58 -1.61
N ALA A 73 10.38 10.44 -1.84
CA ALA A 73 8.99 10.24 -1.44
C ALA A 73 8.81 10.22 0.09
N PHE A 74 9.89 9.96 0.84
CA PHE A 74 9.92 9.92 2.29
C PHE A 74 10.49 11.20 2.93
N TYR A 75 10.85 12.21 2.15
CA TYR A 75 11.26 13.52 2.70
C TYR A 75 10.20 14.13 3.63
N PRO A 76 8.88 14.07 3.33
CA PRO A 76 7.87 14.52 4.27
C PRO A 76 7.98 13.84 5.64
N HIS A 77 8.29 12.54 5.69
CA HIS A 77 8.50 11.80 6.94
C HIS A 77 9.69 12.36 7.72
N GLY A 78 10.85 12.55 7.06
CA GLY A 78 12.05 13.10 7.70
C GLY A 78 11.89 14.57 8.16
N LEU A 79 11.08 15.36 7.45
CA LEU A 79 10.83 16.77 7.79
C LEU A 79 9.96 16.94 9.05
N LEU A 80 9.18 15.93 9.44
CA LEU A 80 8.38 15.97 10.67
C LEU A 80 9.25 15.96 11.95
N GLY A 81 10.50 15.50 11.86
CA GLY A 81 11.44 15.49 12.99
C GLY A 81 11.12 14.52 14.12
N ASP A 82 10.03 13.75 14.01
CA ASP A 82 9.58 12.77 14.99
C ASP A 82 9.15 11.47 14.28
N PRO A 83 9.77 10.31 14.60
CA PRO A 83 9.37 9.00 14.07
C PRO A 83 7.89 8.66 14.31
N ALA A 84 7.31 9.08 15.44
CA ALA A 84 5.91 8.82 15.75
C ALA A 84 4.97 9.58 14.80
N LEU A 85 5.30 10.84 14.49
CA LEU A 85 4.57 11.62 13.49
C LEU A 85 4.74 11.02 12.08
N ALA A 86 5.93 10.54 11.74
CA ALA A 86 6.18 9.85 10.48
C ALA A 86 5.34 8.56 10.35
N PHE A 87 5.22 7.77 11.43
CA PHE A 87 4.37 6.59 11.47
C PHE A 87 2.88 6.94 11.35
N ALA A 88 2.43 8.00 12.02
CA ALA A 88 1.06 8.50 11.89
C ALA A 88 0.75 8.96 10.46
N LEU A 89 1.65 9.72 9.83
CA LEU A 89 1.55 10.12 8.43
C LEU A 89 1.45 8.89 7.52
N GLN A 90 2.35 7.91 7.69
CA GLN A 90 2.35 6.70 6.88
C GLN A 90 1.07 5.89 7.06
N THR A 91 0.54 5.83 8.27
CA THR A 91 -0.76 5.21 8.56
C THR A 91 -1.89 5.91 7.81
N LEU A 92 -1.93 7.24 7.82
CA LEU A 92 -2.94 8.01 7.07
C LEU A 92 -2.82 7.79 5.57
N LEU A 93 -1.60 7.77 5.02
CA LEU A 93 -1.36 7.48 3.59
C LEU A 93 -1.84 6.08 3.21
N ASN A 94 -1.59 5.09 4.07
CA ASN A 94 -2.06 3.73 3.87
C ASN A 94 -3.59 3.63 3.93
N LEU A 95 -4.24 4.29 4.89
CA LEU A 95 -5.70 4.32 4.97
C LEU A 95 -6.33 5.01 3.74
N ALA A 96 -5.73 6.10 3.27
CA ALA A 96 -6.15 6.77 2.05
C ALA A 96 -5.98 5.87 0.81
N ALA A 97 -4.87 5.14 0.72
CA ALA A 97 -4.62 4.18 -0.35
C ALA A 97 -5.65 3.03 -0.34
N LEU A 98 -5.97 2.48 0.83
CA LEU A 98 -7.03 1.46 0.99
C LEU A 98 -8.41 1.98 0.58
N ALA A 99 -8.75 3.21 0.99
CA ALA A 99 -9.99 3.85 0.54
C ALA A 99 -10.02 4.03 -0.99
N GLY A 100 -8.89 4.41 -1.58
CA GLY A 100 -8.72 4.47 -3.03
C GLY A 100 -8.92 3.11 -3.71
N ILE A 101 -8.32 2.03 -3.17
CA ILE A 101 -8.50 0.66 -3.65
C ILE A 101 -9.97 0.24 -3.56
N LEU A 102 -10.66 0.54 -2.46
CA LEU A 102 -12.08 0.24 -2.30
C LEU A 102 -12.91 0.95 -3.37
N VAL A 103 -12.70 2.25 -3.59
CA VAL A 103 -13.40 3.03 -4.63
C VAL A 103 -13.16 2.44 -6.02
N LEU A 104 -11.91 2.08 -6.34
CA LEU A 104 -11.58 1.46 -7.63
C LEU A 104 -12.26 0.09 -7.78
N THR A 105 -12.25 -0.72 -6.72
CA THR A 105 -12.87 -2.05 -6.70
C THR A 105 -14.37 -1.95 -6.96
N LEU A 106 -15.07 -1.07 -6.23
CA LEU A 106 -16.52 -0.89 -6.40
C LEU A 106 -16.85 -0.36 -7.82
N ARG A 107 -16.04 0.56 -8.36
CA ARG A 107 -16.23 1.06 -9.73
C ARG A 107 -16.00 0.00 -10.80
N VAL A 108 -15.05 -0.91 -10.59
CA VAL A 108 -14.79 -2.02 -11.52
C VAL A 108 -15.97 -3.00 -11.52
N VAL A 109 -16.51 -3.31 -10.35
CA VAL A 109 -17.68 -4.20 -10.22
C VAL A 109 -18.93 -3.58 -10.85
N ASP A 110 -19.17 -2.30 -10.59
CA ASP A 110 -20.26 -1.53 -11.20
C ASP A 110 -20.15 -1.49 -12.73
N HIS A 111 -18.94 -1.22 -13.27
CA HIS A 111 -18.69 -1.22 -14.71
C HIS A 111 -18.88 -2.59 -15.37
N ALA A 112 -18.68 -3.69 -14.62
CA ALA A 112 -18.97 -5.04 -15.08
C ALA A 112 -20.48 -5.38 -15.07
N GLY A 113 -21.35 -4.43 -14.69
CA GLY A 113 -22.80 -4.62 -14.62
C GLY A 113 -23.25 -5.49 -13.43
N VAL A 114 -22.41 -5.65 -12.42
CA VAL A 114 -22.71 -6.51 -11.26
C VAL A 114 -23.30 -5.66 -10.14
N GLY A 115 -24.59 -5.85 -9.86
CA GLY A 115 -25.26 -5.24 -8.71
C GLY A 115 -24.84 -5.89 -7.39
N LEU A 116 -24.20 -5.12 -6.51
CA LEU A 116 -23.86 -5.56 -5.15
C LEU A 116 -24.99 -5.23 -4.16
N GLU A 117 -25.35 -6.19 -3.32
CA GLU A 117 -26.22 -5.91 -2.18
C GLU A 117 -25.44 -5.17 -1.09
N ARG A 118 -26.14 -4.50 -0.17
CA ARG A 118 -25.52 -3.77 0.95
C ARG A 118 -24.54 -4.64 1.75
N LEU A 119 -24.89 -5.91 1.99
CA LEU A 119 -24.02 -6.85 2.68
C LEU A 119 -22.74 -7.15 1.89
N ASP A 120 -22.85 -7.27 0.55
CA ASP A 120 -21.68 -7.52 -0.30
C ASP A 120 -20.72 -6.32 -0.27
N VAL A 121 -21.25 -5.09 -0.29
CA VAL A 121 -20.46 -3.86 -0.15
C VAL A 121 -19.74 -3.83 1.20
N VAL A 122 -20.43 -4.17 2.30
CA VAL A 122 -19.82 -4.22 3.63
C VAL A 122 -18.71 -5.27 3.70
N LEU A 123 -18.94 -6.47 3.17
CA LEU A 123 -17.94 -7.55 3.20
C LEU A 123 -16.71 -7.22 2.33
N VAL A 124 -16.91 -6.63 1.16
CA VAL A 124 -15.80 -6.17 0.30
C VAL A 124 -15.04 -5.05 0.99
N SER A 125 -15.73 -4.09 1.59
CA SER A 125 -15.09 -3.00 2.35
C SER A 125 -14.27 -3.56 3.51
N ALA A 126 -14.86 -4.43 4.33
CA ALA A 126 -14.15 -5.08 5.43
C ALA A 126 -12.94 -5.87 4.93
N PHE A 127 -13.08 -6.62 3.83
CA PHE A 127 -11.97 -7.36 3.24
C PHE A 127 -10.81 -6.45 2.83
N VAL A 128 -11.10 -5.35 2.13
CA VAL A 128 -10.07 -4.38 1.71
C VAL A 128 -9.28 -3.84 2.90
N PHE A 129 -9.94 -3.57 4.03
CA PHE A 129 -9.29 -2.96 5.20
C PHE A 129 -8.71 -3.96 6.20
N LEU A 130 -9.20 -5.20 6.23
CA LEU A 130 -8.93 -6.13 7.33
C LEU A 130 -8.35 -7.47 6.89
N VAL A 131 -8.10 -7.71 5.61
CA VAL A 131 -7.41 -8.95 5.18
C VAL A 131 -6.00 -9.01 5.75
N GLY A 132 -5.51 -10.22 6.06
CA GLY A 132 -4.29 -10.44 6.86
C GLY A 132 -3.06 -9.60 6.53
N PRO A 133 -2.66 -9.43 5.26
CA PRO A 133 -1.52 -8.60 4.90
C PRO A 133 -1.70 -7.12 5.26
N VAL A 134 -2.93 -6.59 5.24
CA VAL A 134 -3.21 -5.17 5.52
C VAL A 134 -2.86 -4.83 6.96
N GLY A 135 -3.25 -5.67 7.92
CA GLY A 135 -2.92 -5.50 9.32
C GLY A 135 -1.42 -5.38 9.58
N VAL A 136 -0.64 -6.30 9.01
CA VAL A 136 0.83 -6.30 9.14
C VAL A 136 1.43 -5.03 8.54
N ASN A 137 0.96 -4.63 7.36
CA ASN A 137 1.45 -3.41 6.70
C ASN A 137 1.15 -2.15 7.52
N LEU A 138 -0.04 -2.07 8.14
CA LEU A 138 -0.41 -0.95 9.01
C LEU A 138 0.44 -0.93 10.30
N VAL A 139 0.60 -2.07 10.97
CA VAL A 139 1.39 -2.17 12.20
C VAL A 139 2.85 -1.81 11.97
N MET A 140 3.44 -2.28 10.88
CA MET A 140 4.84 -1.99 10.55
C MET A 140 5.04 -0.60 9.93
N GLY A 141 3.97 0.05 9.46
CA GLY A 141 4.07 1.32 8.72
C GLY A 141 4.70 1.14 7.34
N GLN A 142 4.37 0.04 6.65
CA GLN A 142 4.91 -0.25 5.32
C GLN A 142 4.26 0.60 4.23
N VAL A 143 4.99 0.84 3.14
CA VAL A 143 4.51 1.59 1.96
C VAL A 143 3.72 0.71 0.96
N ASN A 144 3.65 -0.60 1.16
CA ASN A 144 3.12 -1.52 0.14
C ASN A 144 1.65 -1.24 -0.22
N LEU A 145 0.84 -0.70 0.70
CA LEU A 145 -0.56 -0.37 0.42
C LEU A 145 -0.68 0.83 -0.53
N VAL A 146 0.22 1.80 -0.42
CA VAL A 146 0.34 2.91 -1.38
C VAL A 146 0.76 2.38 -2.76
N LEU A 147 1.72 1.45 -2.80
CA LEU A 147 2.14 0.80 -4.05
C LEU A 147 1.00 -0.02 -4.67
N ALA A 148 0.26 -0.79 -3.86
CA ALA A 148 -0.88 -1.57 -4.29
C ALA A 148 -1.97 -0.67 -4.88
N PHE A 149 -2.23 0.49 -4.28
CA PHE A 149 -3.14 1.49 -4.83
C PHE A 149 -2.63 2.03 -6.17
N GLY A 150 -1.34 2.38 -6.28
CA GLY A 150 -0.74 2.83 -7.54
C GLY A 150 -0.90 1.80 -8.66
N ILE A 151 -0.66 0.51 -8.36
CA ILE A 151 -0.84 -0.60 -9.31
C ILE A 151 -2.32 -0.73 -9.71
N ALA A 152 -3.24 -0.73 -8.73
CA ALA A 152 -4.67 -0.84 -8.99
C ALA A 152 -5.18 0.34 -9.85
N ALA A 153 -4.76 1.56 -9.54
CA ALA A 153 -5.09 2.75 -10.31
C ALA A 153 -4.54 2.67 -11.74
N GLY A 154 -3.28 2.27 -11.90
CA GLY A 154 -2.66 2.05 -13.19
C GLY A 154 -3.40 1.01 -14.04
N ALA A 155 -3.79 -0.12 -13.44
CA ALA A 155 -4.56 -1.16 -14.10
C ALA A 155 -5.94 -0.65 -14.58
N VAL A 156 -6.66 0.10 -13.73
CA VAL A 156 -7.95 0.70 -14.12
C VAL A 156 -7.78 1.72 -15.25
N LEU A 157 -6.70 2.51 -15.26
CA LEU A 157 -6.42 3.45 -16.34
C LEU A 157 -6.11 2.72 -17.66
N LEU A 158 -5.38 1.60 -17.62
CA LEU A 158 -5.14 0.75 -18.80
C LEU A 158 -6.44 0.19 -19.36
N LEU A 159 -7.30 -0.38 -18.50
CA LEU A 159 -8.58 -0.95 -18.89
C LEU A 159 -9.51 0.08 -19.57
N ARG A 160 -9.37 1.37 -19.22
CA ARG A 160 -10.15 2.48 -19.81
C ARG A 160 -9.54 3.04 -21.10
N GLY A 161 -8.59 2.35 -21.72
CA GLY A 161 -7.94 2.80 -22.96
C GLY A 161 -7.04 4.02 -22.81
N ARG A 162 -6.75 4.47 -21.58
CA ARG A 162 -5.88 5.62 -21.30
C ARG A 162 -4.41 5.19 -21.17
N GLY A 163 -3.92 4.43 -22.14
CA GLY A 163 -2.59 3.82 -22.13
C GLY A 163 -1.43 4.80 -21.92
N ARG A 164 -1.57 6.07 -22.35
CA ARG A 164 -0.58 7.13 -22.10
C ARG A 164 -0.57 7.63 -20.63
N ALA A 165 -1.72 7.68 -19.96
CA ALA A 165 -1.81 8.04 -18.53
C ALA A 165 -1.44 6.86 -17.62
N ALA A 166 -1.72 5.63 -18.06
CA ALA A 166 -1.25 4.43 -17.40
C ALA A 166 0.26 4.18 -17.59
N GLY A 167 0.85 4.76 -18.65
CA GLY A 167 2.22 4.53 -19.09
C GLY A 167 3.13 5.75 -19.00
N VAL A 168 2.90 6.69 -18.07
CA VAL A 168 3.95 7.67 -17.70
C VAL A 168 5.16 6.94 -17.07
N VAL A 169 5.00 5.67 -16.68
CA VAL A 169 6.08 4.66 -16.67
C VAL A 169 6.15 3.99 -18.05
N ARG A 170 6.69 4.68 -19.05
CA ARG A 170 7.24 4.02 -20.23
C ARG A 170 8.32 4.90 -20.84
N VAL A 171 9.57 4.50 -20.60
CA VAL A 171 10.73 4.93 -21.38
C VAL A 171 10.39 4.72 -22.86
N ARG A 172 10.56 5.80 -23.64
CA ARG A 172 10.38 5.85 -25.09
C ARG A 172 11.06 4.64 -25.72
N ARG A 173 10.29 3.75 -26.35
CA ARG A 173 10.84 2.74 -27.26
C ARG A 173 11.39 3.50 -28.46
N ALA A 174 12.71 3.59 -28.57
CA ALA A 174 13.37 4.13 -29.74
C ALA A 174 12.87 3.36 -30.97
N ARG A 175 12.34 4.11 -31.93
CA ARG A 175 12.20 3.61 -33.30
C ARG A 175 13.60 3.64 -33.90
N GLU A 176 14.20 2.48 -34.06
CA GLU A 176 15.20 2.31 -35.11
C GLU A 176 14.45 1.84 -36.35
N THR A 177 14.07 2.83 -37.15
CA THR A 177 13.94 2.65 -38.58
C THR A 177 15.29 2.94 -39.21
N LEU A 178 15.65 2.11 -40.18
CA LEU A 178 16.50 2.34 -41.36
C LEU A 178 17.83 1.58 -41.35
N PRO A 179 18.35 1.18 -42.55
CA PRO A 179 17.77 1.26 -43.90
C PRO A 179 17.21 -0.08 -44.40
#